data_AF-A0A1I8NGU9-F1
#
_entry.id   AF-A0A1I8NGU9-F1
#
_cell.length_a   1.000
_cell.length_b   1.000
_cell.length_c   1.000
_cell.angle_alpha   90.00
_cell.angle_beta   90.00
_cell.angle_gamma   90.00
#
_symmetry.space_group_name_H-M   'P 1'
#
loop_
_entity.id
_entity.type
_entity.pdbx_description
1 polymer ?
#
loop_
_entity_poly.entity_id
_entity_poly.type
_entity_poly.pdbx_seq_one_letter_code
_entity_poly.pdbx_strand_id
1 'polypeptide(L)'
;MKAFTVALIALIMISYIIQNEGFEVPEHFKKHAKKLHKRCQNQTNTSDDVIRAGFSGTLPQDDNFACYIHCIFDMIGVIDEKNVMRLESLTQVLPEELHPMITTLVESCGTKDGDDKCKVAYNTLKCYVDVNPIMLSDKLHFILD
;
A
#
# COMPACT_ATOMS: atom_id res chain seq x y z
N MET A 1 -6.34 13.53 -44.54
CA MET A 1 -5.22 12.87 -43.82
C MET A 1 -4.69 13.69 -42.65
N LYS A 2 -4.28 14.95 -42.80
CA LYS A 2 -3.67 15.76 -41.71
C LYS A 2 -4.57 16.00 -40.49
N ALA A 3 -5.89 16.18 -40.69
CA ALA A 3 -6.84 16.40 -39.60
C ALA A 3 -7.05 15.15 -38.73
N PHE A 4 -7.08 13.95 -39.35
CA PHE A 4 -7.20 12.68 -38.64
C PHE A 4 -5.95 12.38 -37.81
N THR A 5 -4.77 12.68 -38.32
CA THR A 5 -3.51 12.53 -37.56
C THR A 5 -3.43 13.49 -36.39
N VAL A 6 -3.91 14.73 -36.52
CA VAL A 6 -3.93 15.71 -35.42
C VAL A 6 -4.93 15.28 -34.32
N ALA A 7 -6.10 14.78 -34.71
CA ALA A 7 -7.08 14.26 -33.75
C ALA A 7 -6.55 13.03 -32.99
N LEU A 8 -5.83 12.13 -33.67
CA LEU A 8 -5.24 10.94 -33.04
C LEU A 8 -4.14 11.31 -32.03
N ILE A 9 -3.27 12.26 -32.37
CA ILE A 9 -2.22 12.76 -31.47
C ILE A 9 -2.83 13.48 -30.27
N ALA A 10 -3.88 14.28 -30.47
CA ALA A 10 -4.59 14.94 -29.38
C ALA A 10 -5.23 13.93 -28.41
N LEU A 11 -5.84 12.86 -28.92
CA LEU A 11 -6.40 11.79 -28.08
C LEU A 11 -5.33 11.03 -27.28
N ILE A 12 -4.17 10.75 -27.90
CA ILE A 12 -3.04 10.12 -27.21
C ILE A 12 -2.49 11.05 -26.11
N MET A 13 -2.32 12.34 -26.40
CA MET A 13 -1.87 13.33 -25.41
C MET A 13 -2.86 13.50 -24.25
N ILE A 14 -4.17 13.53 -24.52
CA ILE A 14 -5.21 13.59 -23.49
C ILE A 14 -5.19 12.32 -22.61
N SER A 15 -5.01 11.14 -23.22
CA SER A 15 -4.88 9.89 -22.47
C SER A 15 -3.65 9.87 -21.55
N TYR A 16 -2.56 10.52 -21.96
CA TYR A 16 -1.33 10.66 -21.18
C TYR A 16 -1.52 11.63 -19.99
N ILE A 17 -2.32 12.68 -20.17
CA ILE A 17 -2.64 13.64 -19.09
C ILE A 17 -3.51 12.96 -18.02
N ILE A 18 -4.50 12.16 -18.41
CA ILE A 18 -5.39 11.44 -17.47
C ILE A 18 -4.61 10.40 -16.64
N GLN A 19 -3.57 9.77 -17.21
CA GLN A 19 -2.70 8.84 -16.47
C GLN A 19 -1.79 9.54 -15.45
N ASN A 20 -1.62 10.86 -15.55
CA ASN A 20 -0.68 11.65 -14.76
C ASN A 20 -1.32 12.45 -13.62
N GLU A 21 -2.64 12.33 -13.39
CA GLU A 21 -3.22 12.76 -12.11
C GLU A 21 -2.77 11.78 -11.03
N GLY A 22 -1.54 11.97 -10.58
CA GLY A 22 -1.00 11.22 -9.46
C GLY A 22 -1.93 11.43 -8.27
N PHE A 23 -2.49 10.35 -7.74
CA PHE A 23 -3.15 10.35 -6.44
C PHE A 23 -2.27 11.11 -5.42
N GLU A 24 -2.71 12.30 -5.05
CA GLU A 24 -2.06 13.13 -4.03
C GLU A 24 -2.73 12.81 -2.70
N VAL A 25 -1.96 12.26 -1.77
CA VAL A 25 -2.46 11.91 -0.43
C VAL A 25 -2.86 13.21 0.28
N PRO A 26 -4.13 13.39 0.70
CA PRO A 26 -4.52 14.61 1.41
C PRO A 26 -3.70 14.82 2.70
N GLU A 27 -3.38 16.07 3.03
CA GLU A 27 -2.51 16.41 4.17
C GLU A 27 -2.95 15.80 5.51
N HIS A 28 -4.27 15.73 5.74
CA HIS A 28 -4.79 15.11 6.95
C HIS A 28 -4.44 13.61 7.02
N PHE A 29 -4.49 12.87 5.91
CA PHE A 29 -4.04 11.48 5.87
C PHE A 29 -2.53 11.36 6.08
N LYS A 30 -1.72 12.26 5.51
CA LYS A 30 -0.27 12.27 5.73
C LYS A 30 0.07 12.38 7.21
N LYS A 31 -0.60 13.27 7.95
CA LYS A 31 -0.41 13.42 9.40
C LYS A 31 -0.78 12.16 10.19
N HIS A 32 -1.86 11.48 9.81
CA HIS A 32 -2.25 10.21 10.45
C HIS A 32 -1.25 9.10 10.14
N ALA A 33 -0.81 8.97 8.89
CA ALA A 33 0.21 8.01 8.48
C ALA A 33 1.53 8.22 9.23
N LYS A 34 2.01 9.47 9.40
CA LYS A 34 3.20 9.79 10.22
C LYS A 34 3.05 9.33 11.67
N LYS A 35 1.87 9.56 12.28
CA LYS A 35 1.61 9.11 13.66
C LYS A 35 1.62 7.59 13.77
N LEU A 36 0.99 6.92 12.81
CA LEU A 36 0.94 5.46 12.75
C LEU A 36 2.34 4.87 12.59
N HIS A 37 3.11 5.38 11.63
CA HIS A 37 4.49 5.03 11.40
C HIS A 37 5.31 5.15 12.69
N LYS A 38 5.35 6.33 13.33
CA LYS A 38 6.12 6.54 14.57
C LYS A 38 5.72 5.60 15.69
N ARG A 39 4.42 5.32 15.84
CA ARG A 39 3.94 4.38 16.85
C ARG A 39 4.45 2.96 16.58
N CYS A 40 4.23 2.45 15.36
CA CYS A 40 4.60 1.09 15.02
C CYS A 40 6.11 0.90 14.97
N GLN A 41 6.85 1.91 14.52
CA GLN A 41 8.30 1.94 14.58
C GLN A 41 8.79 1.75 16.02
N ASN A 42 8.32 2.59 16.95
CA ASN A 42 8.72 2.50 18.36
C ASN A 42 8.30 1.19 19.01
N GLN A 43 7.12 0.66 18.69
CA GLN A 43 6.63 -0.60 19.27
C GLN A 43 7.42 -1.83 18.81
N THR A 44 7.97 -1.79 17.60
CA THR A 44 8.65 -2.93 16.98
C THR A 44 10.15 -2.77 16.94
N ASN A 45 10.65 -1.60 17.33
CA ASN A 45 12.06 -1.24 17.28
C ASN A 45 12.66 -1.38 15.87
N THR A 46 11.84 -1.18 14.83
CA THR A 46 12.26 -1.22 13.43
C THR A 46 13.00 0.06 13.08
N SER A 47 14.16 -0.03 12.45
CA SER A 47 14.95 1.14 12.08
C SER A 47 14.43 1.82 10.79
N ASP A 48 14.71 3.12 10.66
CA ASP A 48 14.28 3.90 9.49
C ASP A 48 14.88 3.39 8.19
N ASP A 49 16.11 2.85 8.21
CA ASP A 49 16.76 2.28 7.04
C ASP A 49 16.04 1.03 6.54
N VAL A 50 15.60 0.15 7.44
CA VAL A 50 14.80 -1.03 7.09
C VAL A 50 13.45 -0.60 6.53
N ILE A 51 12.77 0.36 7.16
CA ILE A 51 11.48 0.87 6.66
C ILE A 51 11.65 1.53 5.28
N ARG A 52 12.70 2.32 5.08
CA ARG A 52 13.01 2.97 3.80
C ARG A 52 13.27 1.95 2.69
N ALA A 53 14.01 0.88 2.98
CA ALA A 53 14.24 -0.21 2.04
C ALA A 53 12.92 -0.87 1.59
N GLY A 54 11.93 -0.97 2.49
CA GLY A 54 10.57 -1.43 2.17
C GLY A 54 9.85 -0.61 1.11
N PHE A 55 10.12 0.69 1.02
CA PHE A 55 9.53 1.57 0.00
C PHE A 55 10.35 1.64 -1.29
N SER A 56 11.61 1.23 -1.29
CA SER A 56 12.47 1.26 -2.49
C SER A 56 12.26 0.07 -3.44
N GLY A 57 11.10 -0.60 -3.39
CA GLY A 57 10.72 -1.65 -4.34
C GLY A 57 11.06 -3.09 -3.93
N THR A 58 11.61 -3.35 -2.75
CA THR A 58 11.80 -4.72 -2.25
C THR A 58 11.52 -4.78 -0.75
N LEU A 59 10.64 -5.69 -0.33
CA LEU A 59 10.31 -5.87 1.08
C LEU A 59 11.51 -6.45 1.85
N PRO A 60 12.02 -5.78 2.90
CA PRO A 60 13.09 -6.30 3.75
C PRO A 60 12.75 -7.67 4.33
N GLN A 61 13.73 -8.56 4.37
CA GLN A 61 13.63 -9.81 5.12
C GLN A 61 14.10 -9.57 6.56
N ASP A 62 13.28 -8.85 7.32
CA ASP A 62 13.58 -8.44 8.70
C ASP A 62 12.37 -8.71 9.60
N ASP A 63 12.62 -9.28 10.78
CA ASP A 63 11.57 -9.68 11.72
C ASP A 63 10.88 -8.48 12.37
N ASN A 64 11.62 -7.41 12.66
CA ASN A 64 11.04 -6.18 13.18
C ASN A 64 10.17 -5.53 12.11
N PHE A 65 10.62 -5.52 10.84
CA PHE A 65 9.81 -5.04 9.72
C PHE A 65 8.52 -5.86 9.54
N ALA A 66 8.59 -7.18 9.64
CA ALA A 66 7.38 -8.02 9.59
C ALA A 66 6.38 -7.63 10.69
N CYS A 67 6.86 -7.41 11.92
CA CYS A 67 6.02 -6.95 13.01
C CYS A 67 5.56 -5.49 12.85
N TYR A 68 6.33 -4.63 12.18
CA TYR A 68 5.94 -3.27 11.83
C TYR A 68 4.74 -3.26 10.88
N ILE A 69 4.75 -4.14 9.87
CA ILE A 69 3.62 -4.32 8.95
C ILE A 69 2.39 -4.85 9.70
N HIS A 70 2.57 -5.85 10.57
CA HIS A 70 1.47 -6.32 11.43
C HIS A 70 0.88 -5.19 12.27
N CYS A 71 1.73 -4.39 12.94
CA CYS A 71 1.27 -3.25 13.74
C CYS A 71 0.44 -2.26 12.91
N ILE A 72 0.86 -1.96 11.68
CA ILE A 72 0.10 -1.08 10.80
C ILE A 72 -1.28 -1.68 10.48
N PHE A 73 -1.32 -2.95 10.08
CA PHE A 73 -2.59 -3.63 9.74
C PHE A 73 -3.54 -3.72 10.92
N ASP A 74 -3.04 -3.99 12.11
CA ASP A 74 -3.81 -4.03 13.36
C ASP A 74 -4.39 -2.65 13.67
N MET A 75 -3.56 -1.61 13.59
CA MET A 75 -3.95 -0.23 13.88
C MET A 75 -5.00 0.34 12.93
N ILE A 76 -5.01 -0.08 11.67
CA ILE A 76 -6.04 0.32 10.69
C ILE A 76 -7.23 -0.66 10.67
N GLY A 77 -7.20 -1.72 11.48
CA GLY A 77 -8.31 -2.65 11.65
C GLY A 77 -8.54 -3.61 10.47
N VAL A 78 -7.48 -3.94 9.72
CA VAL A 78 -7.58 -4.87 8.57
C VAL A 78 -7.03 -6.26 8.86
N ILE A 79 -6.56 -6.53 10.08
CA ILE A 79 -6.22 -7.87 10.56
C ILE A 79 -6.94 -8.10 11.88
N ASP A 80 -7.59 -9.25 12.05
CA ASP A 80 -8.30 -9.59 13.28
C ASP A 80 -7.41 -10.36 14.28
N GLU A 81 -7.93 -10.60 15.50
CA GLU A 81 -7.22 -11.32 16.56
C GLU A 81 -6.84 -12.76 16.21
N LYS A 82 -7.44 -13.33 15.16
CA LYS A 82 -7.12 -14.66 14.62
C LYS A 82 -6.13 -14.58 13.45
N ASN A 83 -5.54 -13.40 13.23
CA ASN A 83 -4.64 -13.07 12.14
C ASN A 83 -5.29 -13.18 10.75
N VAL A 84 -6.61 -13.04 10.65
CA VAL A 84 -7.30 -13.05 9.35
C VAL A 84 -7.35 -11.64 8.80
N MET A 85 -6.87 -11.47 7.57
CA MET A 85 -6.92 -10.22 6.83
C MET A 85 -8.34 -9.92 6.35
N ARG A 86 -8.79 -8.69 6.60
CA ARG A 86 -10.11 -8.13 6.28
C ARG A 86 -9.96 -6.86 5.43
N LEU A 87 -9.20 -6.94 4.35
CA LEU A 87 -8.92 -5.76 3.50
C LEU A 87 -10.20 -5.18 2.89
N GLU A 88 -11.23 -6.01 2.69
CA GLU A 88 -12.57 -5.62 2.23
C GLU A 88 -13.24 -4.57 3.14
N SER A 89 -12.85 -4.50 4.43
CA SER A 89 -13.38 -3.51 5.37
C SER A 89 -13.05 -2.08 4.94
N LEU A 90 -11.96 -1.88 4.20
CA LEU A 90 -11.54 -0.57 3.73
C LEU A 90 -12.50 0.03 2.71
N THR A 91 -13.33 -0.77 2.05
CA THR A 91 -14.34 -0.25 1.09
C THR A 91 -15.38 0.67 1.75
N GLN A 92 -15.55 0.58 3.07
CA GLN A 92 -16.44 1.45 3.85
C GLN A 92 -15.86 2.85 4.12
N VAL A 93 -14.55 3.01 3.95
CA VAL A 93 -13.81 4.24 4.32
C VAL A 93 -13.11 4.86 3.12
N LEU A 94 -12.67 4.04 2.17
CA LEU A 94 -11.96 4.48 0.98
C LEU A 94 -12.91 4.76 -0.18
N PRO A 95 -12.55 5.71 -1.07
CA PRO A 95 -13.32 6.03 -2.27
C PRO A 95 -13.55 4.82 -3.18
N GLU A 96 -14.67 4.83 -3.93
CA GLU A 96 -15.10 3.73 -4.81
C GLU A 96 -14.07 3.41 -5.90
N GLU A 97 -13.28 4.40 -6.32
CA GLU A 97 -12.21 4.22 -7.32
C GLU A 97 -11.14 3.23 -6.88
N LEU A 98 -10.99 3.00 -5.57
CA LEU A 98 -10.04 2.04 -4.99
C LEU A 98 -10.64 0.64 -4.77
N HIS A 99 -11.97 0.49 -4.83
CA HIS A 99 -12.65 -0.78 -4.55
C HIS A 99 -12.26 -1.91 -5.51
N PRO A 100 -12.08 -1.70 -6.84
CA PRO A 100 -11.64 -2.75 -7.74
C PRO A 100 -10.25 -3.30 -7.37
N MET A 101 -9.35 -2.41 -6.94
CA MET A 101 -8.03 -2.80 -6.48
C MET A 101 -8.11 -3.63 -5.19
N ILE A 102 -8.90 -3.18 -4.20
CA ILE A 102 -9.14 -3.94 -2.96
C ILE A 102 -9.70 -5.32 -3.27
N THR A 103 -10.72 -5.40 -4.14
CA THR A 103 -11.36 -6.67 -4.54
C THR A 103 -10.35 -7.61 -5.17
N THR A 104 -9.54 -7.11 -6.11
CA THR A 104 -8.48 -7.90 -6.77
C THR A 104 -7.48 -8.48 -5.76
N LEU A 105 -7.07 -7.66 -4.77
CA LEU A 105 -6.14 -8.09 -3.72
C LEU A 105 -6.77 -9.15 -2.80
N VAL A 106 -8.02 -8.96 -2.38
CA VAL A 106 -8.75 -9.93 -1.54
C VAL A 106 -8.89 -11.27 -2.26
N GLU A 107 -9.32 -11.26 -3.53
CA GLU A 107 -9.54 -12.48 -4.32
C GLU A 107 -8.24 -13.21 -4.64
N SER A 108 -7.16 -12.47 -4.94
CA SER A 108 -5.88 -13.06 -5.35
C SER A 108 -5.04 -13.53 -4.15
N CYS A 109 -5.10 -12.79 -3.03
CA CYS A 109 -4.22 -13.03 -1.91
C CYS A 109 -4.92 -13.68 -0.73
N GLY A 110 -6.11 -13.21 -0.35
CA GLY A 110 -6.69 -13.54 0.96
C GLY A 110 -5.69 -13.30 2.10
N THR A 111 -5.79 -14.11 3.16
CA THR A 111 -4.76 -14.17 4.20
C THR A 111 -3.69 -15.18 3.79
N LYS A 112 -2.41 -14.83 3.93
CA LYS A 112 -1.30 -15.77 3.72
C LYS A 112 -0.83 -16.38 5.03
N ASP A 113 -0.44 -17.64 4.98
CA ASP A 113 0.09 -18.36 6.13
C ASP A 113 1.44 -17.81 6.58
N GLY A 114 1.75 -17.98 7.88
CA GLY A 114 3.03 -17.61 8.47
C GLY A 114 3.17 -18.24 9.86
N ASP A 115 4.42 -18.35 10.33
CA ASP A 115 4.73 -18.99 11.63
C ASP A 115 4.18 -18.23 12.84
N ASP A 116 3.99 -16.92 12.68
CA ASP A 116 3.38 -16.04 13.65
C ASP A 116 2.57 -14.91 12.97
N LYS A 117 1.94 -14.07 13.77
CA LYS A 117 1.14 -12.93 13.30
C LYS A 117 1.95 -11.92 12.45
N CYS A 118 3.22 -11.73 12.75
CA CYS A 118 4.10 -10.84 12.00
C CYS A 118 4.39 -11.42 10.62
N LYS A 119 4.66 -12.73 10.53
CA LYS A 119 4.86 -13.43 9.26
C LYS A 119 3.59 -13.52 8.43
N VAL A 120 2.42 -13.72 9.04
CA VAL A 120 1.12 -13.65 8.34
C VAL A 120 0.96 -12.27 7.67
N ALA A 121 1.18 -11.19 8.41
CA ALA A 121 1.08 -9.84 7.86
C ALA A 121 2.10 -9.58 6.74
N TYR A 122 3.36 -9.96 6.95
CA TYR A 122 4.42 -9.80 5.96
C TYR A 122 4.16 -10.60 4.67
N ASN A 123 3.81 -11.87 4.79
CA ASN A 123 3.54 -12.73 3.63
C ASN A 123 2.30 -12.25 2.86
N THR A 124 1.30 -11.73 3.56
CA THR A 124 0.13 -11.13 2.92
C THR A 124 0.50 -9.85 2.18
N LEU A 125 1.27 -8.94 2.80
CA LEU A 125 1.77 -7.74 2.12
C LEU A 125 2.60 -8.10 0.89
N LYS A 126 3.47 -9.11 0.98
CA LYS A 126 4.26 -9.59 -0.15
C LYS A 126 3.37 -10.01 -1.32
N CYS A 127 2.31 -10.77 -1.06
CA CYS A 127 1.34 -11.11 -2.11
C CYS A 127 0.68 -9.86 -2.71
N TYR A 128 0.29 -8.88 -1.89
CA TYR A 128 -0.31 -7.65 -2.42
C TYR A 128 0.63 -6.88 -3.34
N VAL A 129 1.91 -6.81 -2.98
CA VAL A 129 2.95 -6.20 -3.81
C VAL A 129 3.15 -6.97 -5.11
N ASP A 130 3.14 -8.30 -5.08
CA ASP A 130 3.30 -9.14 -6.27
C ASP A 130 2.12 -8.95 -7.24
N VAL A 131 0.89 -8.78 -6.72
CA VAL A 131 -0.32 -8.52 -7.52
C VAL A 131 -0.39 -7.08 -8.01
N ASN A 132 -0.01 -6.12 -7.17
CA ASN A 132 -0.05 -4.70 -7.49
C ASN A 132 1.23 -3.98 -7.00
N PRO A 133 2.28 -3.91 -7.84
CA PRO A 133 3.55 -3.28 -7.49
C PRO A 133 3.45 -1.80 -7.12
N ILE A 134 2.36 -1.12 -7.51
CA ILE A 134 2.09 0.28 -7.15
C ILE A 134 1.97 0.44 -5.62
N MET A 135 1.67 -0.63 -4.87
CA MET A 135 1.67 -0.64 -3.40
C MET A 135 3.04 -0.27 -2.79
N LEU A 136 4.15 -0.50 -3.50
CA LEU A 136 5.50 -0.09 -3.08
C LEU A 136 5.91 1.30 -3.59
N SER A 137 4.95 2.14 -3.98
CA SER A 137 5.25 3.45 -4.55
C SER A 137 6.03 4.37 -3.60
N ASP A 138 7.03 5.08 -4.14
CA ASP A 138 7.79 6.18 -3.53
C ASP A 138 6.91 7.29 -2.90
N LYS A 139 5.61 7.31 -3.23
CA LYS A 139 4.63 8.24 -2.67
C LYS A 139 4.47 8.11 -1.15
N LEU A 140 4.97 7.04 -0.52
CA LEU A 140 4.95 6.88 0.94
C LEU A 140 6.20 7.41 1.64
N HIS A 141 7.22 7.89 0.92
CA HIS A 141 8.44 8.46 1.54
C HIS A 141 8.15 9.59 2.54
N PHE A 142 7.05 10.32 2.36
CA PHE A 142 6.67 11.39 3.28
C PHE A 142 6.52 10.91 4.73
N ILE A 143 6.33 9.62 5.02
CA ILE A 143 6.17 9.14 6.40
C ILE A 143 7.48 9.21 7.21
N LEU A 144 8.62 9.23 6.52
CA LEU A 144 9.98 9.28 7.08
C LEU A 144 10.55 10.71 7.17
N ASP A 145 9.82 11.70 6.65
CA ASP A 145 10.21 13.12 6.64
C ASP A 145 9.72 13.90 7.89
#